data_AF-A0A366F0N8-F1
#
_entry.id   AF-A0A366F0N8-F1
#
_cell.length_a   1.000
_cell.length_b   1.000
_cell.length_c   1.000
_cell.angle_alpha   90.00
_cell.angle_beta   90.00
_cell.angle_gamma   90.00
#
_symmetry.space_group_name_H-M   'P 1'
#
loop_
_entity.id
_entity.type
_entity.pdbx_description
1 polymer ?
#
loop_
_entity_poly.entity_id
_entity_poly.type
_entity_poly.pdbx_seq_one_letter_code
_entity_poly.pdbx_strand_id
1 'polypeptide(L)'
;MNFGEWTDQATGQMLYNLIDKKQKFDRAKALHLYTLWATMFASFFFLYYVTKFVLGPYSYSFAAVFSVFVSSSFHLFITMLLVGLFGATRILYEKKEKKEKEYHALRCEVIDRSKDLWKEEAWKKRHHVYEKMKKEWDINLFHGSK
;
A
#
# COMPACT_ATOMS: atom_id res chain seq x y z
N MET A 1 -14.43 -20.90 -4.21
CA MET A 1 -13.22 -21.04 -5.05
C MET A 1 -12.77 -22.48 -4.98
N ASN A 2 -12.54 -23.15 -6.10
CA ASN A 2 -12.02 -24.52 -6.14
C ASN A 2 -10.54 -24.49 -6.59
N PHE A 3 -9.64 -25.06 -5.77
CA PHE A 3 -8.20 -25.17 -6.04
C PHE A 3 -7.80 -26.54 -6.61
N GLY A 4 -8.80 -27.32 -7.05
CA GLY A 4 -8.65 -28.70 -7.53
C GLY A 4 -9.04 -29.71 -6.47
N GLU A 5 -9.40 -30.92 -6.90
CA GLU A 5 -9.81 -32.04 -6.03
C GLU A 5 -8.68 -32.51 -5.09
N TRP A 6 -7.44 -32.15 -5.40
CA TRP A 6 -6.24 -32.48 -4.61
C TRP A 6 -5.94 -31.47 -3.50
N THR A 7 -6.80 -30.48 -3.28
CA THR A 7 -6.67 -29.51 -2.18
C THR A 7 -7.84 -29.70 -1.23
N ASP A 8 -7.57 -30.10 0.00
CA ASP A 8 -8.61 -30.25 1.02
C ASP A 8 -9.20 -28.89 1.43
N GLN A 9 -10.32 -28.94 2.15
CA GLN A 9 -11.05 -27.73 2.53
C GLN A 9 -10.23 -26.79 3.42
N ALA A 10 -9.41 -27.31 4.34
CA ALA A 10 -8.62 -26.49 5.25
C ALA A 10 -7.49 -25.77 4.49
N THR A 11 -6.78 -26.49 3.61
CA THR A 11 -5.79 -25.89 2.72
C THR A 11 -6.42 -24.86 1.78
N GLY A 12 -7.59 -25.15 1.23
CA GLY A 12 -8.35 -24.21 0.41
C GLY A 12 -8.72 -22.92 1.16
N GLN A 13 -9.11 -23.02 2.42
CA GLN A 13 -9.39 -21.86 3.27
C GLN A 13 -8.12 -21.04 3.55
N MET A 14 -6.99 -21.70 3.78
CA MET A 14 -5.70 -21.03 3.99
C MET A 14 -5.27 -20.24 2.74
N LEU A 15 -5.44 -20.82 1.54
CA LEU A 15 -5.18 -20.14 0.27
C LEU A 15 -6.14 -18.98 0.02
N TYR A 16 -7.43 -19.14 0.33
CA TYR A 16 -8.39 -18.04 0.24
C TYR A 16 -7.99 -16.87 1.15
N ASN A 17 -7.60 -17.15 2.39
CA ASN A 17 -7.11 -16.14 3.32
C ASN A 17 -5.84 -15.45 2.80
N LEU A 18 -4.95 -16.19 2.13
CA LEU A 18 -3.76 -15.64 1.48
C LEU A 18 -4.13 -14.67 0.33
N ILE A 19 -5.10 -15.01 -0.50
CA ILE A 19 -5.62 -14.14 -1.57
C ILE A 19 -6.24 -12.87 -0.98
N ASP A 20 -7.09 -13.01 0.04
CA ASP A 20 -7.72 -11.87 0.71
C ASP A 20 -6.66 -10.91 1.30
N LYS A 21 -5.62 -11.45 1.96
CA LYS A 21 -4.51 -10.64 2.48
C LYS A 21 -3.73 -9.94 1.36
N LYS A 22 -3.44 -10.63 0.25
CA LYS A 22 -2.79 -10.01 -0.93
C LYS A 22 -3.61 -8.85 -1.48
N GLN A 23 -4.91 -9.03 -1.68
CA GLN A 23 -5.79 -7.96 -2.19
C GLN A 23 -5.88 -6.78 -1.22
N LYS A 24 -5.98 -7.05 0.10
CA LYS A 24 -5.99 -6.00 1.12
C LYS A 24 -4.68 -5.21 1.13
N PHE A 25 -3.55 -5.89 0.94
CA PHE A 25 -2.24 -5.26 0.80
C PHE A 25 -2.17 -4.41 -0.47
N ASP A 26 -2.54 -4.95 -1.64
CA ASP A 26 -2.50 -4.23 -2.92
C ASP A 26 -3.36 -2.95 -2.88
N ARG A 27 -4.58 -3.03 -2.31
CA ARG A 27 -5.43 -1.86 -2.11
C ARG A 27 -4.77 -0.81 -1.20
N ALA A 28 -4.12 -1.24 -0.11
CA ALA A 28 -3.41 -0.33 0.78
C ALA A 28 -2.19 0.30 0.11
N LYS A 29 -1.44 -0.47 -0.69
CA LYS A 29 -0.31 -0.01 -1.49
C LYS A 29 -0.74 1.03 -2.52
N ALA A 30 -1.82 0.76 -3.26
CA ALA A 30 -2.37 1.70 -4.24
C ALA A 30 -2.85 2.98 -3.56
N LEU A 31 -3.63 2.87 -2.46
CA LEU A 31 -4.13 4.02 -1.73
C LEU A 31 -2.99 4.90 -1.19
N HIS A 32 -1.98 4.30 -0.55
CA HIS A 32 -0.79 5.01 -0.11
C HIS A 32 -0.09 5.73 -1.27
N LEU A 33 0.10 5.04 -2.42
CA LEU A 33 0.74 5.61 -3.59
C LEU A 33 -0.04 6.81 -4.14
N TYR A 34 -1.37 6.70 -4.29
CA TYR A 34 -2.21 7.80 -4.76
C TYR A 34 -2.19 8.98 -3.79
N THR A 35 -2.29 8.75 -2.48
CA THR A 35 -2.22 9.83 -1.49
C THR A 35 -0.83 10.49 -1.46
N LEU A 36 0.23 9.72 -1.63
CA LEU A 36 1.60 10.25 -1.72
C LEU A 36 1.75 11.20 -2.93
N TRP A 37 1.35 10.74 -4.13
CA TRP A 37 1.40 11.58 -5.34
C TRP A 37 0.50 12.80 -5.23
N ALA A 38 -0.73 12.65 -4.71
CA ALA A 38 -1.64 13.78 -4.49
C ALA A 38 -1.03 14.82 -3.55
N THR A 39 -0.43 14.38 -2.44
CA THR A 39 0.24 15.27 -1.46
C THR A 39 1.43 15.97 -2.10
N MET A 40 2.24 15.24 -2.87
CA MET A 40 3.42 15.80 -3.53
C MET A 40 3.04 16.87 -4.55
N PHE A 41 2.08 16.59 -5.44
CA PHE A 41 1.63 17.57 -6.44
C PHE A 41 0.95 18.77 -5.78
N ALA A 42 0.06 18.55 -4.80
CA ALA A 42 -0.58 19.64 -4.07
C ALA A 42 0.45 20.54 -3.38
N SER A 43 1.46 19.96 -2.75
CA SER A 43 2.55 20.71 -2.12
C SER A 43 3.36 21.50 -3.16
N PHE A 44 3.70 20.88 -4.29
CA PHE A 44 4.43 21.54 -5.37
C PHE A 44 3.68 22.76 -5.92
N PHE A 45 2.40 22.61 -6.26
CA PHE A 45 1.59 23.71 -6.78
C PHE A 45 1.38 24.82 -5.74
N PHE A 46 1.17 24.46 -4.48
CA PHE A 46 1.02 25.46 -3.42
C PHE A 46 2.32 26.24 -3.18
N LEU A 47 3.47 25.56 -3.14
CA LEU A 47 4.77 26.23 -3.02
C LEU A 47 5.08 27.13 -4.21
N TYR A 48 4.76 26.69 -5.43
CA TYR A 48 4.88 27.51 -6.63
C TYR A 48 4.01 28.78 -6.51
N TYR A 49 2.75 28.62 -6.11
CA TYR A 49 1.83 29.73 -5.88
C TYR A 49 2.37 30.71 -4.83
N VAL A 50 2.78 30.22 -3.65
CA VAL A 50 3.35 31.06 -2.58
C VAL A 50 4.59 31.79 -3.07
N THR A 51 5.44 31.13 -3.86
CA THR A 51 6.64 31.75 -4.41
C THR A 51 6.31 32.92 -5.34
N LYS A 52 5.33 32.76 -6.22
CA LYS A 52 4.97 33.78 -7.21
C LYS A 52 4.16 34.93 -6.63
N PHE A 53 3.22 34.64 -5.73
CA PHE A 53 2.22 35.62 -5.29
C PHE A 53 2.47 36.17 -3.89
N VAL A 54 3.30 35.51 -3.08
CA VAL A 54 3.64 35.96 -1.73
C VAL A 54 5.12 36.32 -1.62
N LEU A 55 6.04 35.41 -1.95
CA LEU A 55 7.47 35.69 -1.82
C LEU A 55 7.94 36.75 -2.80
N GLY A 56 7.61 36.64 -4.09
CA GLY A 56 8.04 37.61 -5.11
C GLY A 56 7.72 39.07 -4.77
N PRO A 57 6.45 39.43 -4.49
CA PRO A 57 6.05 40.81 -4.22
C PRO A 57 6.49 41.34 -2.85
N TYR A 58 6.67 40.47 -1.85
CA TYR A 58 6.92 40.87 -0.46
C TYR A 58 8.31 40.45 0.07
N SER A 59 9.23 40.04 -0.81
CA SER A 59 10.56 39.49 -0.44
C SER A 59 11.47 40.45 0.33
N TYR A 60 11.12 41.74 0.41
CA TYR A 60 11.92 42.76 1.10
C TYR A 60 12.00 42.55 2.61
N SER A 61 11.06 41.81 3.23
CA SER A 61 11.11 41.47 4.65
C SER A 61 10.33 40.20 4.96
N PHE A 62 10.90 39.34 5.80
CA PHE A 62 10.22 38.15 6.31
C PHE A 62 8.90 38.50 7.02
N ALA A 63 8.85 39.59 7.77
CA ALA A 63 7.64 40.01 8.48
C ALA A 63 6.49 40.35 7.51
N ALA A 64 6.81 40.94 6.35
CA ALA A 64 5.83 41.26 5.33
C ALA A 64 5.28 39.99 4.67
N VAL A 65 6.16 39.06 4.26
CA VAL A 65 5.77 37.74 3.72
C VAL A 65 4.88 37.00 4.71
N PHE A 66 5.30 36.92 5.97
CA PHE A 66 4.58 36.21 7.01
C PHE A 66 3.19 36.82 7.23
N SER A 67 3.10 38.14 7.36
CA SER A 67 1.83 38.86 7.56
C SER A 67 0.85 38.61 6.42
N VAL A 68 1.29 38.70 5.16
CA VAL A 68 0.44 38.42 3.99
C VAL A 68 0.04 36.94 3.91
N PHE A 69 0.94 36.03 4.30
CA PHE A 69 0.63 34.61 4.31
C PHE A 69 -0.46 34.28 5.33
N VAL A 70 -0.30 34.69 6.59
CA VAL A 70 -1.22 34.32 7.68
C VAL A 70 -2.52 35.11 7.69
N SER A 71 -2.57 36.30 7.08
CA SER A 71 -3.80 37.09 6.98
C SER A 71 -4.82 36.52 6.00
N SER A 72 -4.40 35.60 5.12
CA SER A 72 -5.28 34.93 4.16
C SER A 72 -5.79 33.61 4.72
N SER A 73 -7.10 33.53 4.99
CA SER A 73 -7.76 32.29 5.39
C SER A 73 -7.58 31.16 4.36
N PHE A 74 -7.43 31.50 3.07
CA PHE A 74 -7.15 30.53 2.02
C PHE A 74 -5.76 29.88 2.20
N HIS A 75 -4.71 30.66 2.46
CA HIS A 75 -3.36 30.10 2.68
C HIS A 75 -3.34 29.18 3.91
N LEU A 76 -4.00 29.60 5.00
CA LEU A 76 -4.08 28.80 6.22
C LEU A 76 -4.86 27.50 6.00
N PHE A 77 -5.99 27.56 5.29
CA PHE A 77 -6.79 26.37 4.97
C PHE A 77 -6.01 25.37 4.14
N ILE A 78 -5.35 25.81 3.05
CA ILE A 78 -4.54 24.93 2.21
C ILE A 78 -3.36 24.33 3.00
N THR A 79 -2.72 25.13 3.86
CA THR A 79 -1.66 24.63 4.75
C THR A 79 -2.17 23.53 5.67
N MET A 80 -3.32 23.75 6.30
CA MET A 80 -3.95 22.75 7.17
C MET A 80 -4.29 21.47 6.41
N LEU A 81 -4.82 21.60 5.20
CA LEU A 81 -5.12 20.47 4.31
C LEU A 81 -3.85 19.69 3.95
N LEU A 82 -2.75 20.37 3.62
CA LEU A 82 -1.46 19.73 3.31
C LEU A 82 -0.89 18.98 4.53
N VAL A 83 -0.96 19.58 5.73
CA VAL A 83 -0.57 18.90 6.97
C VAL A 83 -1.43 17.64 7.20
N GLY A 84 -2.74 17.73 6.97
CA GLY A 84 -3.66 16.60 7.04
C GLY A 84 -3.32 15.50 6.04
N LEU A 85 -3.05 15.85 4.78
CA LEU A 85 -2.65 14.91 3.72
C LEU A 85 -1.31 14.22 4.03
N PHE A 86 -0.34 14.97 4.57
CA PHE A 86 0.93 14.42 4.99
C PHE A 86 0.76 13.41 6.14
N GLY A 87 -0.04 13.75 7.15
CA GLY A 87 -0.41 12.84 8.23
C GLY A 87 -1.14 11.59 7.72
N ALA A 88 -2.10 11.77 6.81
CA ALA A 88 -2.83 10.67 6.19
C ALA A 88 -1.91 9.72 5.41
N THR A 89 -0.95 10.27 4.64
CA THR A 89 0.05 9.49 3.91
C THR A 89 0.86 8.60 4.86
N ARG A 90 1.31 9.15 6.00
CA ARG A 90 2.04 8.38 7.02
C ARG A 90 1.19 7.25 7.61
N ILE A 91 -0.06 7.52 7.97
CA ILE A 91 -0.96 6.49 8.51
C ILE A 91 -1.22 5.38 7.47
N LEU A 92 -1.38 5.76 6.19
CA LEU A 92 -1.57 4.80 5.11
C LEU A 92 -0.32 3.96 4.85
N TYR A 93 0.86 4.56 4.98
CA TYR A 93 2.13 3.84 4.94
C TYR A 93 2.21 2.76 6.02
N GLU A 94 1.93 3.10 7.27
CA GLU A 94 1.95 2.13 8.39
C GLU A 94 0.92 1.00 8.19
N LYS A 95 -0.28 1.33 7.70
CA LYS A 95 -1.31 0.34 7.35
C LYS A 95 -0.86 -0.58 6.21
N LYS A 96 -0.18 -0.04 5.20
CA LYS A 96 0.39 -0.82 4.09
C LYS A 96 1.47 -1.77 4.61
N GLU A 97 2.41 -1.29 5.41
CA GLU A 97 3.48 -2.11 6.02
C GLU A 97 2.93 -3.26 6.87
N LYS A 98 1.91 -2.99 7.70
CA LYS A 98 1.28 -4.04 8.51
C LYS A 98 0.69 -5.15 7.63
N LYS A 99 -0.07 -4.77 6.59
CA LYS A 99 -0.70 -5.73 5.68
C LYS A 99 0.32 -6.50 4.85
N GLU A 100 1.41 -5.85 4.46
CA GLU A 100 2.55 -6.48 3.78
C GLU A 100 3.14 -7.60 4.63
N LYS A 101 3.46 -7.29 5.91
CA LYS A 101 3.99 -8.28 6.86
C LYS A 101 3.04 -9.45 7.05
N GLU A 102 1.75 -9.19 7.25
CA GLU A 102 0.74 -10.25 7.41
C GLU A 102 0.60 -11.14 6.16
N TYR A 103 0.64 -10.53 4.97
CA TYR A 103 0.62 -11.27 3.70
C TYR A 103 1.86 -12.15 3.56
N HIS A 104 3.06 -11.58 3.77
CA HIS A 104 4.30 -12.31 3.63
C HIS A 104 4.44 -13.43 4.66
N ALA A 105 4.03 -13.20 5.91
CA ALA A 105 4.04 -14.24 6.95
C ALA A 105 3.18 -15.45 6.55
N LEU A 106 1.92 -15.22 6.12
CA LEU A 106 1.06 -16.31 5.70
C LEU A 106 1.56 -16.99 4.42
N ARG A 107 2.13 -16.22 3.48
CA ARG A 107 2.74 -16.77 2.27
C ARG A 107 3.90 -17.71 2.61
N CYS A 108 4.79 -17.31 3.52
CA CYS A 108 5.90 -18.14 3.96
C CYS A 108 5.39 -19.39 4.68
N GLU A 109 4.38 -19.24 5.56
CA GLU A 109 3.76 -20.39 6.22
C GLU A 109 3.21 -21.43 5.23
N VAL A 110 2.51 -20.99 4.17
CA VAL A 110 2.03 -21.90 3.10
C VAL A 110 3.18 -22.62 2.40
N ILE A 111 4.29 -21.94 2.16
CA ILE A 111 5.46 -22.53 1.50
C ILE A 111 6.14 -23.55 2.42
N ASP A 112 6.37 -23.19 3.67
CA ASP A 112 7.06 -24.02 4.65
C ASP A 112 6.26 -25.28 4.99
N ARG A 113 4.94 -25.14 5.12
CA ARG A 113 4.01 -26.24 5.41
C ARG A 113 3.50 -26.94 4.17
N SER A 114 4.01 -26.62 2.98
CA SER A 114 3.50 -27.16 1.72
C SER A 114 3.44 -28.69 1.71
N LYS A 115 4.43 -29.38 2.30
CA LYS A 115 4.46 -30.85 2.38
C LYS A 115 3.36 -31.43 3.26
N ASP A 116 2.93 -30.66 4.27
CA ASP A 116 1.85 -31.06 5.17
C ASP A 116 0.47 -30.78 4.55
N LEU A 117 0.37 -29.69 3.79
CA LEU A 117 -0.84 -29.25 3.09
C LEU A 117 -1.20 -30.18 1.92
N TRP A 118 -0.20 -30.68 1.19
CA TRP A 118 -0.41 -31.63 0.10
C TRP A 118 0.39 -32.90 0.33
N LYS A 119 -0.29 -33.98 0.72
CA LYS A 119 0.32 -35.28 1.00
C LYS A 119 0.27 -36.20 -0.24
N GLU A 120 1.27 -37.08 -0.36
CA GLU A 120 1.32 -38.14 -1.38
C GLU A 120 1.10 -37.64 -2.81
N GLU A 121 0.09 -38.16 -3.53
CA GLU A 121 -0.22 -37.78 -4.90
C GLU A 121 -0.61 -36.30 -5.06
N ALA A 122 -1.16 -35.68 -4.02
CA ALA A 122 -1.48 -34.25 -4.03
C ALA A 122 -0.21 -33.39 -4.07
N TRP A 123 0.88 -33.84 -3.44
CA TRP A 123 2.17 -33.15 -3.46
C TRP A 123 2.68 -32.96 -4.89
N LYS A 124 2.54 -34.00 -5.73
CA LYS A 124 2.97 -33.96 -7.13
C LYS A 124 2.17 -32.93 -7.93
N LYS A 125 0.88 -32.74 -7.60
CA LYS A 125 -0.04 -31.83 -8.29
C LYS A 125 -0.08 -30.40 -7.74
N ARG A 126 0.60 -30.11 -6.62
CA ARG A 126 0.61 -28.77 -5.98
C ARG A 126 1.03 -27.63 -6.91
N HIS A 127 1.89 -27.93 -7.90
CA HIS A 127 2.40 -26.93 -8.84
C HIS A 127 1.26 -26.29 -9.66
N HIS A 128 0.18 -27.03 -9.97
CA HIS A 128 -1.00 -26.44 -10.60
C HIS A 128 -1.67 -25.37 -9.74
N VAL A 129 -1.71 -25.59 -8.42
CA VAL A 129 -2.21 -24.57 -7.48
C VAL A 129 -1.28 -23.37 -7.48
N TYR A 130 0.03 -23.59 -7.48
CA TYR A 130 1.02 -22.52 -7.44
C TYR A 130 1.00 -21.67 -8.72
N GLU A 131 0.86 -22.32 -9.88
CA GLU A 131 0.68 -21.66 -11.17
C GLU A 131 -0.61 -20.84 -11.20
N LYS A 132 -1.72 -21.42 -10.73
CA LYS A 132 -3.00 -20.71 -10.62
C LYS A 132 -2.87 -19.48 -9.71
N MET A 133 -2.23 -19.63 -8.55
CA MET A 133 -2.01 -18.55 -7.59
C MET A 133 -1.18 -17.40 -8.17
N LYS A 134 -0.13 -17.75 -8.93
CA LYS A 134 0.72 -16.78 -9.62
C LYS A 134 -0.03 -16.10 -10.76
N LYS A 135 -0.79 -16.85 -11.56
CA LYS A 135 -1.48 -16.32 -12.76
C LYS A 135 -2.66 -15.43 -12.41
N GLU A 136 -3.48 -15.82 -11.44
CA GLU A 136 -4.74 -15.12 -11.13
C GLU A 136 -4.57 -13.99 -10.09
N TRP A 137 -3.62 -14.11 -9.16
CA TRP A 137 -3.45 -13.14 -8.07
C TRP A 137 -2.02 -12.60 -7.89
N ASP A 138 -1.09 -12.96 -8.78
CA ASP A 138 0.32 -12.57 -8.67
C ASP A 138 0.96 -13.01 -7.33
N ILE A 139 0.57 -14.20 -6.86
CA ILE A 139 1.12 -14.81 -5.63
C ILE A 139 2.06 -15.94 -6.02
N ASN A 140 3.36 -15.67 -5.93
CA ASN A 140 4.39 -16.67 -6.22
C ASN A 140 4.59 -17.59 -5.01
N LEU A 141 4.32 -18.89 -5.12
CA LEU A 141 4.55 -19.88 -4.05
C LEU A 141 5.78 -20.79 -4.28
N PHE A 142 6.54 -20.57 -5.36
CA PHE A 142 7.67 -21.45 -5.73
C PHE A 142 8.95 -21.20 -4.92
N HIS A 143 9.08 -20.02 -4.31
CA HIS A 143 10.29 -19.62 -3.59
C HIS A 143 9.91 -18.97 -2.26
N GLY A 144 10.42 -19.49 -1.15
CA GLY A 144 10.45 -18.74 0.11
C GLY A 144 11.31 -17.49 -0.06
N SER A 145 10.96 -16.39 0.61
CA SER A 145 11.91 -15.28 0.73
C SER A 145 13.11 -15.77 1.54
N LYS A 146 14.32 -15.63 1.00
CA LYS A 146 15.55 -15.73 1.80
C LYS A 146 15.65 -14.55 2.76
#